data_AF-A0A965R1R1-F1
#
_entry.id   AF-A0A965R1R1-F1
#
_cell.length_a   1.000
_cell.length_b   1.000
_cell.length_c   1.000
_cell.angle_alpha   90.00
_cell.angle_beta   90.00
_cell.angle_gamma   90.00
#
_symmetry.space_group_name_H-M   'P 1'
#
loop_
_entity.id
_entity.type
_entity.pdbx_description
1 polymer ?
#
loop_
_entity_poly.entity_id
_entity_poly.type
_entity_poly.pdbx_seq_one_letter_code
_entity_poly.pdbx_strand_id
1 'polypeptide(L)'
;MYTTLISAQELMQLQQAKAPLMVFDCSFDLTRSEAGAEMFAQTHIAGARFADLDRTLSAKGERSVTGAQSAGRHPLPARETVAQWLRATGFGQGMQAVVYDRQGSSFCGRLWWMLKWLGHDAVAVLDGGLNAWTAAGGTTESGTAQPTDAAHHGDFALGEPLVTLLQAEHVMEQLGRASQTVVDA
;
A
#
# COMPACT_ATOMS: atom_id res chain seq x y z
N MET A 1 -13.96 -0.46 -11.28
CA MET A 1 -12.90 -0.45 -10.26
C MET A 1 -11.66 0.17 -10.89
N TYR A 2 -10.90 0.92 -10.11
CA TYR A 2 -9.69 1.64 -10.54
C TYR A 2 -8.46 0.78 -10.24
N THR A 3 -7.49 0.74 -11.16
CA THR A 3 -6.34 -0.17 -11.08
C THR A 3 -4.98 0.54 -11.08
N THR A 4 -4.97 1.86 -11.28
CA THR A 4 -3.75 2.70 -11.34
C THR A 4 -3.93 4.00 -10.59
N LEU A 5 -4.77 4.91 -11.10
CA LEU A 5 -5.06 6.20 -10.47
C LEU A 5 -6.54 6.35 -10.18
N ILE A 6 -6.85 7.11 -9.15
CA ILE A 6 -8.19 7.59 -8.81
C ILE A 6 -8.08 9.05 -8.36
N SER A 7 -8.97 9.90 -8.85
CA SER A 7 -9.07 11.30 -8.41
C SER A 7 -9.78 11.42 -7.06
N ALA A 8 -9.61 12.56 -6.38
CA ALA A 8 -10.34 12.86 -5.16
C ALA A 8 -11.86 12.84 -5.37
N GLN A 9 -12.35 13.36 -6.50
CA GLN A 9 -13.77 13.38 -6.85
C GLN A 9 -14.32 11.97 -7.06
N GLU A 10 -13.60 11.10 -7.75
CA GLU A 10 -14.00 9.70 -7.95
C GLU A 10 -14.02 8.92 -6.63
N LEU A 11 -13.03 9.13 -5.75
CA LEU A 11 -13.05 8.53 -4.41
C LEU A 11 -14.26 9.01 -3.60
N MET A 12 -14.59 10.30 -3.63
CA MET A 12 -15.79 10.83 -2.98
C MET A 12 -17.07 10.20 -3.54
N GLN A 13 -17.16 10.03 -4.85
CA GLN A 13 -18.32 9.36 -5.47
C GLN A 13 -18.46 7.92 -4.98
N LEU A 14 -17.35 7.17 -4.88
CA LEU A 14 -17.36 5.82 -4.31
C LEU A 14 -17.83 5.82 -2.84
N GLN A 15 -17.36 6.77 -2.03
CA GLN A 15 -17.80 6.91 -0.63
C GLN A 15 -19.30 7.27 -0.53
N GLN A 16 -19.79 8.20 -1.35
CA GLN A 16 -21.20 8.60 -1.39
C GLN A 16 -22.11 7.44 -1.82
N ALA A 17 -21.64 6.64 -2.80
CA ALA A 17 -22.33 5.44 -3.25
C ALA A 17 -22.25 4.27 -2.25
N LYS A 18 -21.51 4.43 -1.13
CA LYS A 18 -21.21 3.37 -0.16
C LYS A 18 -20.61 2.13 -0.83
N ALA A 19 -19.79 2.34 -1.85
CA ALA A 19 -19.08 1.26 -2.52
C ALA A 19 -18.13 0.57 -1.53
N PRO A 20 -17.94 -0.75 -1.63
CA PRO A 20 -16.97 -1.46 -0.79
C PRO A 20 -15.56 -0.98 -1.12
N LEU A 21 -14.95 -0.19 -0.24
CA LEU A 21 -13.62 0.37 -0.43
C LEU A 21 -12.87 0.53 0.90
N MET A 22 -11.54 0.61 0.82
CA MET A 22 -10.69 0.98 1.94
C MET A 22 -9.58 1.91 1.47
N VAL A 23 -9.34 2.97 2.24
CA VAL A 23 -8.27 3.94 1.99
C VAL A 23 -7.08 3.61 2.89
N PHE A 24 -5.87 3.59 2.34
CA PHE A 24 -4.64 3.34 3.07
C PHE A 24 -3.69 4.54 2.99
N ASP A 25 -3.28 5.06 4.13
CA ASP A 25 -2.22 6.06 4.25
C ASP A 25 -0.88 5.34 4.44
N CYS A 26 0.04 5.51 3.48
CA CYS A 26 1.37 4.90 3.48
C CYS A 26 2.46 5.95 3.79
N SER A 27 2.10 7.10 4.36
CA SER A 27 3.05 8.19 4.63
C SER A 27 4.20 7.73 5.52
N PHE A 28 5.42 8.10 5.13
CA PHE A 28 6.63 7.69 5.83
C PHE A 28 7.74 8.75 5.73
N ASP A 29 8.71 8.69 6.63
CA ASP A 29 9.92 9.51 6.57
C ASP A 29 11.15 8.60 6.69
N LEU A 30 12.08 8.72 5.75
CA LEU A 30 13.27 7.88 5.68
C LEU A 30 14.26 8.13 6.84
N THR A 31 14.22 9.28 7.47
CA THR A 31 15.13 9.63 8.58
C THR A 31 14.49 9.35 9.94
N ARG A 32 13.15 9.32 10.01
CA ARG A 32 12.36 9.16 11.23
C ARG A 32 11.19 8.21 11.02
N SER A 33 11.37 6.93 11.35
CA SER A 33 10.36 5.89 11.09
C SER A 33 9.04 6.12 11.83
N GLU A 34 9.05 6.84 12.97
CA GLU A 34 7.87 7.18 13.74
C GLU A 34 7.01 8.30 13.11
N ALA A 35 7.60 9.11 12.21
CA ALA A 35 6.94 10.30 11.68
C ALA A 35 5.68 9.95 10.86
N GLY A 36 5.64 8.78 10.22
CA GLY A 36 4.46 8.32 9.49
C GLY A 36 3.22 8.20 10.39
N ALA A 37 3.37 7.57 11.55
CA ALA A 37 2.29 7.44 12.53
C ALA A 37 1.90 8.79 13.15
N GLU A 38 2.87 9.67 13.38
CA GLU A 38 2.61 11.06 13.83
C GLU A 38 1.81 11.85 12.79
N MET A 39 2.18 11.76 11.51
CA MET A 39 1.50 12.42 10.40
C MET A 39 0.06 11.92 10.25
N PHE A 40 -0.15 10.60 10.33
CA PHE A 40 -1.49 10.01 10.33
C PHE A 40 -2.30 10.53 11.52
N ALA A 41 -1.72 10.53 12.72
CA ALA A 41 -2.42 10.97 13.93
C ALA A 41 -2.82 12.45 13.90
N GLN A 42 -2.04 13.30 13.22
CA GLN A 42 -2.37 14.71 13.05
C GLN A 42 -3.57 14.89 12.12
N THR A 43 -3.53 14.28 10.93
CA THR A 43 -4.65 14.33 9.99
C THR A 43 -4.55 13.21 8.95
N HIS A 44 -5.66 12.62 8.57
CA HIS A 44 -5.77 11.61 7.52
C HIS A 44 -7.15 11.67 6.86
N ILE A 45 -7.31 11.04 5.69
CA ILE A 45 -8.63 10.84 5.06
C ILE A 45 -9.53 10.08 6.05
N ALA A 46 -10.76 10.56 6.26
CA ALA A 46 -11.69 9.92 7.19
C ALA A 46 -11.89 8.43 6.87
N GLY A 47 -11.76 7.58 7.89
CA GLY A 47 -11.85 6.12 7.75
C GLY A 47 -10.62 5.43 7.14
N ALA A 48 -9.53 6.15 6.85
CA ALA A 48 -8.30 5.53 6.34
C ALA A 48 -7.64 4.60 7.36
N ARG A 49 -6.84 3.65 6.86
CA ARG A 49 -5.98 2.77 7.65
C ARG A 49 -4.53 3.16 7.43
N PHE A 50 -3.75 3.23 8.51
CA PHE A 50 -2.32 3.44 8.39
C PHE A 50 -1.62 2.15 7.96
N ALA A 51 -0.85 2.22 6.88
CA ALA A 51 -0.05 1.14 6.33
C ALA A 51 1.44 1.47 6.55
N ASP A 52 1.97 1.01 7.68
CA ASP A 52 3.33 1.32 8.11
C ASP A 52 4.37 0.65 7.18
N LEU A 53 5.24 1.46 6.57
CA LEU A 53 6.26 0.96 5.64
C LEU A 53 7.19 -0.07 6.29
N ASP A 54 7.59 0.16 7.53
CA ASP A 54 8.58 -0.63 8.24
C ASP A 54 7.99 -1.87 8.88
N ARG A 55 6.79 -1.73 9.47
CA ARG A 55 6.16 -2.79 10.28
C ARG A 55 5.21 -3.67 9.49
N THR A 56 4.60 -3.12 8.44
CA THR A 56 3.55 -3.81 7.67
C THR A 56 4.02 -4.14 6.27
N LEU A 57 4.58 -3.14 5.58
CA LEU A 57 4.97 -3.30 4.18
C LEU A 57 6.38 -3.85 4.02
N SER A 58 7.10 -4.11 5.12
CA SER A 58 8.46 -4.65 5.13
C SER A 58 8.64 -5.73 6.20
N ALA A 59 9.57 -6.65 5.96
CA ALA A 59 9.96 -7.70 6.90
C ALA A 59 11.30 -7.40 7.58
N LYS A 60 11.43 -6.24 8.24
CA LYS A 60 12.66 -5.91 8.97
C LYS A 60 12.90 -6.94 10.10
N GLY A 61 13.97 -7.72 9.98
CA GLY A 61 14.41 -8.68 11.02
C GLY A 61 13.93 -10.12 10.83
N GLU A 62 13.10 -10.41 9.82
CA GLU A 62 12.77 -11.78 9.41
C GLU A 62 13.66 -12.22 8.23
N ARG A 63 13.79 -13.53 7.98
CA ARG A 63 14.46 -14.02 6.77
C ARG A 63 13.68 -13.49 5.57
N SER A 64 14.33 -12.63 4.78
CA SER A 64 13.77 -12.12 3.53
C SER A 64 13.19 -13.27 2.71
N VAL A 65 11.98 -13.10 2.19
CA VAL A 65 11.34 -14.07 1.28
C VAL A 65 12.19 -14.28 0.02
N THR A 66 13.10 -13.35 -0.25
CA THR A 66 14.02 -13.42 -1.38
C THR A 66 15.26 -14.28 -1.14
N GLY A 67 15.51 -14.78 0.07
CA GLY A 67 16.73 -15.54 0.38
C GLY A 67 18.04 -14.75 0.22
N ALA A 68 17.98 -13.44 -0.05
CA ALA A 68 19.13 -12.60 -0.29
C ALA A 68 19.99 -12.43 0.98
N GLN A 69 21.32 -12.43 0.82
CA GLN A 69 22.29 -12.23 1.91
C GLN A 69 22.17 -10.85 2.57
N SER A 70 21.69 -9.85 1.82
CA SER A 70 21.22 -8.56 2.32
C SER A 70 19.78 -8.37 1.85
N ALA A 71 18.87 -8.21 2.79
CA ALA A 71 17.45 -8.01 2.55
C ALA A 71 17.14 -6.59 2.01
N GLY A 72 18.16 -5.74 1.86
CA GLY A 72 18.01 -4.32 1.56
C GLY A 72 17.39 -3.54 2.72
N ARG A 73 16.98 -2.30 2.46
CA ARG A 73 16.44 -1.40 3.48
C ARG A 73 15.00 -1.76 3.91
N HIS A 74 14.17 -2.16 2.95
CA HIS A 74 12.75 -2.48 3.12
C HIS A 74 12.44 -3.82 2.43
N PRO A 75 12.92 -4.94 3.00
CA PRO A 75 12.69 -6.26 2.41
C PRO A 75 11.22 -6.56 2.26
N LEU A 76 10.87 -7.27 1.19
CA LEU A 76 9.50 -7.66 0.96
C LEU A 76 9.06 -8.70 2.01
N PRO A 77 7.90 -8.53 2.66
CA PRO A 77 7.33 -9.54 3.56
C PRO A 77 6.72 -10.71 2.77
N ALA A 78 6.45 -11.82 3.46
CA ALA A 78 5.70 -12.93 2.86
C ALA A 78 4.30 -12.48 2.44
N ARG A 79 3.79 -13.03 1.33
CA ARG A 79 2.46 -12.68 0.79
C ARG A 79 1.38 -12.95 1.83
N GLU A 80 1.52 -14.06 2.56
CA GLU A 80 0.63 -14.52 3.61
C GLU A 80 0.55 -13.53 4.77
N THR A 81 1.69 -12.95 5.18
CA THR A 81 1.75 -11.95 6.25
C THR A 81 0.97 -10.70 5.88
N VAL A 82 1.13 -10.20 4.65
CA VAL A 82 0.40 -9.03 4.16
C VAL A 82 -1.09 -9.35 3.99
N ALA A 83 -1.44 -10.52 3.48
CA ALA A 83 -2.83 -10.97 3.37
C ALA A 83 -3.51 -11.14 4.73
N GLN A 84 -2.78 -11.57 5.76
CA GLN A 84 -3.28 -11.61 7.13
C GLN A 84 -3.51 -10.21 7.68
N TRP A 85 -2.58 -9.28 7.45
CA TRP A 85 -2.76 -7.88 7.83
C TRP A 85 -3.99 -7.26 7.16
N LEU A 86 -4.18 -7.44 5.83
CA LEU A 86 -5.36 -6.94 5.10
C LEU A 86 -6.67 -7.50 5.68
N ARG A 87 -6.74 -8.81 5.98
CA ARG A 87 -7.91 -9.39 6.67
C ARG A 87 -8.13 -8.75 8.03
N ALA A 88 -7.06 -8.52 8.79
CA ALA A 88 -7.15 -7.86 10.08
C ALA A 88 -7.61 -6.40 9.97
N THR A 89 -7.38 -5.70 8.84
CA THR A 89 -7.92 -4.35 8.64
C THR A 89 -9.41 -4.32 8.26
N GLY A 90 -10.03 -5.50 8.06
CA GLY A 90 -11.38 -5.63 7.51
C GLY A 90 -11.42 -5.60 5.98
N PHE A 91 -10.27 -5.60 5.31
CA PHE A 91 -10.20 -5.54 3.84
C PHE A 91 -10.55 -6.90 3.23
N GLY A 92 -11.35 -6.87 2.17
CA GLY A 92 -11.87 -8.04 1.48
C GLY A 92 -11.59 -8.03 -0.02
N GLN A 93 -11.79 -9.18 -0.67
CA GLN A 93 -11.45 -9.37 -2.09
C GLN A 93 -12.24 -8.47 -3.04
N GLY A 94 -13.51 -8.20 -2.72
CA GLY A 94 -14.40 -7.40 -3.55
C GLY A 94 -14.28 -5.89 -3.33
N MET A 95 -13.33 -5.44 -2.50
CA MET A 95 -13.18 -4.03 -2.14
C MET A 95 -12.22 -3.31 -3.07
N GLN A 96 -12.48 -2.04 -3.36
CA GLN A 96 -11.50 -1.13 -3.96
C GLN A 96 -10.49 -0.70 -2.89
N ALA A 97 -9.20 -0.96 -3.10
CA ALA A 97 -8.14 -0.31 -2.35
C ALA A 97 -7.80 1.05 -2.97
N VAL A 98 -7.70 2.09 -2.15
CA VAL A 98 -7.13 3.38 -2.54
C VAL A 98 -5.96 3.70 -1.64
N VAL A 99 -4.78 3.89 -2.21
CA VAL A 99 -3.54 4.14 -1.45
C VAL A 99 -3.07 5.57 -1.69
N TYR A 100 -2.53 6.21 -0.66
CA TYR A 100 -1.93 7.53 -0.80
C TYR A 100 -0.77 7.69 0.18
N ASP A 101 0.05 8.71 -0.06
CA ASP A 101 0.99 9.23 0.91
C ASP A 101 1.11 10.76 0.75
N ARG A 102 1.93 11.38 1.58
CA ARG A 102 2.22 12.82 1.53
C ARG A 102 3.48 13.15 0.74
N GLN A 103 4.16 12.14 0.21
CA GLN A 103 5.48 12.23 -0.41
C GLN A 103 5.41 11.97 -1.92
N GLY A 104 4.33 12.40 -2.56
CA GLY A 104 4.18 12.30 -4.02
C GLY A 104 4.14 10.87 -4.53
N SER A 105 3.49 9.98 -3.78
CA SER A 105 3.33 8.54 -4.10
C SER A 105 4.59 7.68 -3.95
N SER A 106 5.63 8.21 -3.30
CA SER A 106 6.91 7.51 -3.08
C SER A 106 6.76 6.21 -2.29
N PHE A 107 5.82 6.14 -1.36
CA PHE A 107 5.65 4.99 -0.46
C PHE A 107 4.37 4.21 -0.77
N CYS A 108 3.29 4.89 -1.13
CA CYS A 108 2.03 4.22 -1.44
C CYS A 108 2.12 3.39 -2.73
N GLY A 109 3.02 3.75 -3.66
CA GLY A 109 3.34 2.92 -4.82
C GLY A 109 3.79 1.51 -4.45
N ARG A 110 4.45 1.33 -3.29
CA ARG A 110 4.82 0.01 -2.76
C ARG A 110 3.59 -0.82 -2.45
N LEU A 111 2.63 -0.28 -1.68
CA LEU A 111 1.40 -1.02 -1.35
C LEU A 111 0.55 -1.29 -2.60
N TRP A 112 0.49 -0.34 -3.54
CA TRP A 112 -0.16 -0.55 -4.84
C TRP A 112 0.42 -1.76 -5.58
N TRP A 113 1.75 -1.82 -5.71
CA TRP A 113 2.43 -2.94 -6.36
C TRP A 113 2.24 -4.24 -5.57
N MET A 114 2.33 -4.19 -4.24
CA MET A 114 2.15 -5.35 -3.37
C MET A 114 0.75 -5.95 -3.52
N LEU A 115 -0.31 -5.14 -3.57
CA LEU A 115 -1.67 -5.64 -3.78
C LEU A 115 -1.81 -6.41 -5.10
N LYS A 116 -1.21 -5.90 -6.18
CA LYS A 116 -1.14 -6.65 -7.46
C LYS A 116 -0.30 -7.92 -7.34
N TRP A 117 0.80 -7.88 -6.61
CA TRP A 117 1.63 -9.05 -6.31
C TRP A 117 0.88 -10.09 -5.46
N LEU A 118 -0.09 -9.67 -4.63
CA LEU A 118 -0.99 -10.54 -3.88
C LEU A 118 -2.16 -11.08 -4.72
N GLY A 119 -2.31 -10.65 -5.98
CA GLY A 119 -3.39 -11.07 -6.87
C GLY A 119 -4.61 -10.16 -6.88
N HIS A 120 -4.52 -8.97 -6.28
CA HIS A 120 -5.63 -8.03 -6.15
C HIS A 120 -5.45 -6.85 -7.12
N ASP A 121 -6.28 -6.78 -8.16
CA ASP A 121 -6.13 -5.76 -9.21
C ASP A 121 -6.78 -4.42 -8.88
N ALA A 122 -7.85 -4.44 -8.06
CA ALA A 122 -8.69 -3.29 -7.72
C ALA A 122 -8.02 -2.35 -6.70
N VAL A 123 -6.85 -1.83 -7.07
CA VAL A 123 -6.05 -0.91 -6.28
C VAL A 123 -5.63 0.30 -7.12
N ALA A 124 -5.81 1.50 -6.58
CA ALA A 124 -5.41 2.74 -7.25
C ALA A 124 -4.70 3.69 -6.28
N VAL A 125 -3.77 4.48 -6.79
CA VAL A 125 -3.14 5.59 -6.06
C VAL A 125 -4.05 6.82 -6.17
N LEU A 126 -4.27 7.50 -5.05
CA LEU A 126 -4.99 8.77 -5.03
C LEU A 126 -4.14 9.86 -5.68
N ASP A 127 -4.59 10.35 -6.83
CA ASP A 127 -3.89 11.39 -7.58
C ASP A 127 -3.84 12.71 -6.78
N GLY A 128 -2.62 13.22 -6.58
CA GLY A 128 -2.35 14.39 -5.73
C GLY A 128 -2.45 14.16 -4.21
N GLY A 129 -2.69 12.91 -3.76
CA GLY A 129 -2.66 12.50 -2.36
C GLY A 129 -3.60 13.29 -1.45
N LEU A 130 -3.23 13.46 -0.17
CA LEU A 130 -4.09 14.17 0.78
C LEU A 130 -4.33 15.63 0.40
N ASN A 131 -3.36 16.30 -0.22
CA ASN A 131 -3.50 17.69 -0.62
C ASN A 131 -4.65 17.87 -1.62
N ALA A 132 -4.72 17.01 -2.64
CA ALA A 132 -5.83 17.02 -3.60
C ALA A 132 -7.16 16.63 -2.94
N TRP A 133 -7.15 15.68 -2.00
CA TRP A 133 -8.33 15.31 -1.22
C TRP A 133 -8.92 16.50 -0.46
N THR A 134 -8.09 17.18 0.33
CA THR A 134 -8.51 18.35 1.12
C THR A 134 -8.92 19.51 0.22
N ALA A 135 -8.18 19.77 -0.86
CA ALA A 135 -8.52 20.83 -1.82
C ALA A 135 -9.88 20.59 -2.51
N ALA A 136 -10.25 19.33 -2.71
CA ALA A 136 -11.55 18.95 -3.27
C ALA A 136 -12.68 18.93 -2.22
N GLY A 137 -12.40 19.28 -0.95
CA GLY A 137 -13.39 19.33 0.12
C GLY A 137 -13.68 17.98 0.79
N GLY A 138 -12.79 17.00 0.61
CA GLY A 138 -12.91 15.69 1.24
C GLY A 138 -12.78 15.74 2.76
N THR A 139 -13.46 14.83 3.46
CA THR A 139 -13.46 14.77 4.92
C THR A 139 -12.17 14.18 5.47
N THR A 140 -11.69 14.73 6.58
CA THR A 140 -10.49 14.28 7.28
C THR A 140 -10.77 13.99 8.74
N GLU A 141 -9.98 13.10 9.32
CA GLU A 141 -9.99 12.74 10.73
C GLU A 141 -8.60 12.96 11.34
N SER A 142 -8.55 12.95 12.68
CA SER A 142 -7.34 13.03 13.49
C SER A 142 -7.41 11.96 14.57
N GLY A 143 -6.26 11.55 15.10
CA GLY A 143 -6.16 10.52 16.12
C GLY A 143 -5.32 9.32 15.66
N THR A 144 -4.80 8.57 16.62
CA THR A 144 -3.93 7.43 16.32
C THR A 144 -4.69 6.36 15.55
N ALA A 145 -3.96 5.59 14.73
CA ALA A 145 -4.51 4.43 14.04
C ALA A 145 -5.23 3.53 15.04
N GLN A 146 -6.54 3.37 14.87
CA GLN A 146 -7.33 2.55 15.77
C GLN A 146 -7.03 1.07 15.52
N PRO A 147 -6.89 0.26 16.59
CA PRO A 147 -6.90 -1.19 16.44
C PRO A 147 -8.17 -1.57 15.70
N THR A 148 -8.05 -2.40 14.68
CA THR A 148 -9.25 -2.95 14.04
C THR A 148 -9.99 -3.82 15.04
N ASP A 149 -11.31 -3.62 15.08
CA ASP A 149 -12.19 -4.42 15.91
C ASP A 149 -12.07 -5.89 15.50
N ALA A 150 -11.69 -6.76 16.44
CA ALA A 150 -11.47 -8.18 16.21
C ALA A 150 -12.74 -8.90 15.68
N ALA A 151 -13.92 -8.27 15.82
CA ALA A 151 -15.17 -8.79 15.27
C ALA A 151 -15.30 -8.64 13.73
N HIS A 152 -14.50 -7.78 13.09
CA HIS A 152 -14.62 -7.44 11.67
C HIS A 152 -13.36 -7.82 10.88
N HIS A 153 -13.16 -9.12 10.69
CA HIS A 153 -12.15 -9.63 9.77
C HIS A 153 -12.69 -9.63 8.33
N GLY A 154 -11.90 -9.07 7.42
CA GLY A 154 -12.17 -9.16 5.99
C GLY A 154 -11.88 -10.54 5.43
N ASP A 155 -12.32 -10.80 4.20
CA ASP A 155 -12.20 -12.09 3.51
C ASP A 155 -11.04 -12.15 2.51
N PHE A 156 -10.08 -11.21 2.59
CA PHE A 156 -8.96 -11.14 1.66
C PHE A 156 -8.21 -12.48 1.57
N ALA A 157 -8.01 -12.97 0.34
CA ALA A 157 -7.29 -14.21 0.05
C ALA A 157 -6.14 -13.95 -0.94
N LEU A 158 -5.18 -14.87 -1.00
CA LEU A 158 -4.14 -14.77 -2.02
C LEU A 158 -4.67 -15.25 -3.36
N GLY A 159 -4.40 -14.47 -4.42
CA GLY A 159 -4.61 -14.87 -5.81
C GLY A 159 -3.28 -15.17 -6.51
N GLU A 160 -3.35 -15.49 -7.80
CA GLU A 160 -2.16 -15.53 -8.65
C GLU A 160 -1.54 -14.12 -8.76
N PRO A 161 -0.21 -13.96 -8.63
CA PRO A 161 0.43 -12.65 -8.77
C PRO A 161 0.14 -12.02 -10.14
N LEU A 162 -0.31 -10.76 -10.14
CA LEU A 162 -0.56 -10.00 -11.37
C LEU A 162 0.69 -9.26 -11.87
N VAL A 163 1.75 -9.26 -11.07
CA VAL A 163 3.05 -8.66 -11.37
C VAL A 163 4.16 -9.63 -10.98
N THR A 164 5.26 -9.56 -11.72
CA THR A 164 6.43 -10.41 -11.50
C THR A 164 7.41 -9.74 -10.53
N LEU A 165 7.82 -10.47 -9.49
CA LEU A 165 8.96 -10.11 -8.65
C LEU A 165 10.24 -10.70 -9.25
N LEU A 166 11.19 -9.85 -9.63
CA LEU A 166 12.51 -10.28 -10.11
C LEU A 166 13.53 -10.23 -8.98
N GLN A 167 14.39 -11.25 -8.93
CA GLN A 167 15.50 -11.32 -7.97
C GLN A 167 16.78 -10.77 -8.58
N ALA A 168 17.74 -10.41 -7.74
CA ALA A 168 19.01 -9.82 -8.17
C ALA A 168 19.73 -10.72 -9.18
N GLU A 169 19.71 -12.03 -8.96
CA GLU A 169 20.32 -13.04 -9.82
C GLU A 169 19.74 -12.99 -11.23
N HIS A 170 18.40 -12.92 -11.35
CA HIS A 170 17.73 -12.82 -12.65
C HIS A 170 18.08 -11.51 -13.36
N VAL A 171 18.08 -10.39 -12.63
CA VAL A 171 18.47 -9.09 -13.18
C VAL A 171 19.90 -9.15 -13.71
N MET A 172 20.82 -9.73 -12.94
CA MET A 172 22.24 -9.88 -13.29
C MET A 172 22.46 -10.75 -14.53
N GLU A 173 21.75 -11.88 -14.65
CA GLU A 173 21.86 -12.80 -15.79
C GLU A 173 21.48 -12.16 -17.14
N GLN A 174 20.62 -11.15 -17.11
CA GLN A 174 20.10 -10.47 -18.29
C GLN A 174 20.71 -9.07 -18.51
N LEU A 175 21.65 -8.63 -17.69
CA LEU A 175 22.32 -7.34 -17.87
C LEU A 175 22.98 -7.24 -19.25
N GLY A 176 22.80 -6.09 -19.90
CA GLY A 176 23.33 -5.82 -21.24
C GLY A 176 22.54 -6.47 -22.39
N ARG A 177 21.48 -7.23 -22.12
CA ARG A 177 20.61 -7.80 -23.16
C ARG A 177 19.49 -6.84 -23.50
N ALA A 178 19.17 -6.71 -24.78
CA ALA A 178 18.07 -5.86 -25.26
C ALA A 178 16.68 -6.30 -24.73
N SER A 179 16.56 -7.53 -24.25
CA SER A 179 15.33 -8.05 -23.62
C SER A 179 15.07 -7.52 -22.21
N GLN A 180 16.02 -6.79 -21.60
CA GLN A 180 15.85 -6.19 -20.28
C GLN A 180 16.23 -4.71 -20.32
N THR A 181 15.30 -3.85 -19.90
CA THR A 181 15.58 -2.44 -19.58
C THR A 181 15.47 -2.27 -18.07
N VAL A 182 16.53 -1.77 -17.44
CA VAL A 182 16.55 -1.46 -16.01
C VAL A 182 16.35 0.04 -15.84
N VAL A 183 15.39 0.41 -15.00
CA VAL A 183 15.10 1.81 -14.64
C VAL A 183 15.35 1.96 -13.15
N ASP A 184 16.11 2.99 -12.78
CA ASP A 184 16.39 3.38 -11.39
C ASP A 184 15.62 4.69 -11.11
N ALA A 185 14.89 4.74 -9.98
CA ALA A 185 13.85 5.72 -9.69
C ALA A 185 14.16 6.58 -8.47
#